data_AF-A0A2V7F144-F1
#
_entry.id   AF-A0A2V7F144-F1
#
_cell.length_a   1.000
_cell.length_b   1.000
_cell.length_c   1.000
_cell.angle_alpha   90.00
_cell.angle_beta   90.00
_cell.angle_gamma   90.00
#
_symmetry.space_group_name_H-M   'P 1'
#
loop_
_entity.id
_entity.type
_entity.pdbx_description
1 polymer ?
#
loop_
_entity_poly.entity_id
_entity_poly.type
_entity_poly.pdbx_seq_one_letter_code
_entity_poly.pdbx_strand_id
1 'polypeptide(L)'
;MLRHTVWERAPFLVLALAAFVAAERAPGLALGVLLAMLFLVTGVGGVLMPAWMDIVGRAIPVTLRGRFFALANLAASAVGFAGSFLTSHVLETVPAPRSYGICFLYASACMALSYIALALVREPAASTAAPPVALRTYLARVPALLRRDANLRRFLLARAFAIAAMMASGFYTVYALAAWDAPPSQAGVFTTLLLAGQVAGNVSLGWLADRMGHRVVIIVGLAATVGANLLALGAPSLAAFGAVFVLAGIQGAAISVSNLNVLLEFAPTPREQPTYVGLGTTSMAPVACGAPLAAGLAADAFGFTAVFAAATAAGVIGLALLVFAVRDPRHSGHVDIN
;
A
#
# COMPACT_ATOMS: atom_id res chain seq x y z
N MET A 1 -14.33 -19.41 -5.23
CA MET A 1 -13.97 -18.14 -4.57
C MET A 1 -15.03 -17.66 -3.57
N LEU A 2 -16.33 -17.72 -3.90
CA LEU A 2 -17.45 -17.28 -3.04
C LEU A 2 -17.44 -17.76 -1.57
N ARG A 3 -17.04 -19.00 -1.28
CA ARG A 3 -16.95 -19.50 0.11
C ARG A 3 -15.85 -18.82 0.93
N HIS A 4 -14.80 -18.31 0.29
CA HIS A 4 -13.65 -17.70 0.97
C HIS A 4 -13.82 -16.20 1.17
N THR A 5 -14.62 -15.52 0.34
CA THR A 5 -14.90 -14.08 0.47
C THR A 5 -15.81 -13.75 1.65
N VAL A 6 -16.51 -14.73 2.22
CA VAL A 6 -17.29 -14.56 3.47
C VAL A 6 -16.38 -14.17 4.65
N TRP A 7 -15.17 -14.72 4.70
CA TRP A 7 -14.20 -14.46 5.77
C TRP A 7 -13.66 -13.03 5.74
N GLU A 8 -13.65 -12.37 4.59
CA GLU A 8 -13.29 -10.95 4.48
C GLU A 8 -14.41 -10.02 4.99
N ARG A 9 -15.66 -10.51 5.03
CA ARG A 9 -16.87 -9.68 5.20
C ARG A 9 -17.51 -9.83 6.57
N ALA A 10 -17.52 -11.04 7.12
CA ALA A 10 -18.01 -11.32 8.47
C ALA A 10 -17.37 -10.45 9.59
N PRO A 11 -16.08 -10.06 9.50
CA PRO A 11 -15.44 -9.25 10.54
C PRO A 11 -16.13 -7.91 10.81
N PHE A 12 -16.72 -7.25 9.81
CA PHE A 12 -17.39 -5.97 10.01
C PHE A 12 -18.63 -6.08 10.92
N LEU A 13 -19.35 -7.19 10.83
CA LEU A 13 -20.48 -7.46 11.72
C LEU A 13 -20.00 -7.75 13.15
N VAL A 14 -18.89 -8.49 13.29
CA VAL A 14 -18.27 -8.76 14.60
C VAL A 14 -17.78 -7.46 15.25
N LEU A 15 -17.18 -6.55 14.47
CA LEU A 15 -16.76 -5.24 14.93
C LEU A 15 -17.93 -4.37 15.38
N ALA A 16 -19.04 -4.38 14.64
CA ALA A 16 -20.26 -3.70 15.05
C ALA A 16 -20.77 -4.21 16.41
N LEU A 17 -20.85 -5.53 16.58
CA LEU A 17 -21.27 -6.15 17.84
C LEU A 17 -20.32 -5.82 18.98
N ALA A 18 -19.00 -5.88 18.75
CA ALA A 18 -17.99 -5.52 19.74
C ALA A 18 -18.11 -4.05 20.18
N ALA A 19 -18.39 -3.14 19.25
CA ALA A 19 -18.60 -1.72 19.55
C ALA A 19 -19.84 -1.47 20.41
N PHE A 20 -20.94 -2.19 20.19
CA PHE A 20 -22.16 -2.02 21.01
C PHE A 20 -22.10 -2.73 22.37
N VAL A 21 -21.42 -3.88 22.46
CA VAL A 21 -21.51 -4.75 23.65
C VAL A 21 -20.27 -4.65 24.54
N ALA A 22 -19.08 -4.60 23.96
CA ALA A 22 -17.82 -4.74 24.70
C ALA A 22 -17.07 -3.42 24.90
N ALA A 23 -17.24 -2.43 24.02
CA ALA A 23 -16.42 -1.23 24.03
C ALA A 23 -16.52 -0.39 25.32
N GLU A 24 -17.71 -0.25 25.92
CA GLU A 24 -17.87 0.47 27.20
C GLU A 24 -17.44 -0.37 28.40
N ARG A 25 -17.63 -1.70 28.35
CA ARG A 25 -17.46 -2.60 29.50
C ARG A 25 -16.04 -3.14 29.64
N ALA A 26 -15.35 -3.33 28.51
CA ALA A 26 -14.04 -3.96 28.43
C ALA A 26 -13.24 -3.39 27.25
N PRO A 27 -12.68 -2.17 27.37
CA PRO A 27 -11.99 -1.49 26.27
C PRO A 27 -10.79 -2.29 25.74
N GLY A 28 -10.07 -3.01 26.61
CA GLY A 28 -8.98 -3.91 26.20
C GLY A 28 -9.45 -5.10 25.35
N LEU A 29 -10.63 -5.67 25.67
CA LEU A 29 -11.23 -6.73 24.86
C LEU A 29 -11.69 -6.18 23.51
N ALA A 30 -12.33 -5.01 23.49
CA ALA A 30 -12.78 -4.37 22.25
C ALA A 30 -11.59 -4.04 21.32
N LEU A 31 -10.48 -3.55 21.88
CA LEU A 31 -9.23 -3.35 21.15
C LEU A 31 -8.66 -4.66 20.61
N GLY A 32 -8.62 -5.71 21.43
CA GLY A 32 -8.15 -7.04 21.01
C GLY A 32 -8.98 -7.61 19.86
N VAL A 33 -10.30 -7.50 19.93
CA VAL A 33 -11.22 -7.91 18.85
C VAL A 33 -11.01 -7.06 17.60
N LEU A 34 -10.84 -5.74 17.75
CA LEU A 34 -10.56 -4.84 16.63
C LEU A 34 -9.31 -5.26 15.87
N LEU A 35 -8.20 -5.47 16.59
CA LEU A 35 -6.92 -5.87 16.02
C LEU A 35 -6.99 -7.27 15.38
N ALA A 36 -7.66 -8.23 16.01
CA ALA A 36 -7.84 -9.57 15.48
C ALA A 36 -8.68 -9.58 14.18
N MET A 37 -9.77 -8.80 14.16
CA MET A 37 -10.61 -8.66 12.97
C MET A 37 -9.87 -7.93 11.85
N LEU A 38 -9.10 -6.89 12.17
CA LEU A 38 -8.26 -6.19 11.20
C LEU A 38 -7.21 -7.12 10.57
N PHE A 39 -6.56 -7.95 11.39
CA PHE A 39 -5.63 -8.98 10.91
C PHE A 39 -6.34 -9.98 9.98
N LEU A 40 -7.55 -10.40 10.33
CA LEU A 40 -8.31 -11.35 9.50
C LEU A 40 -8.75 -10.74 8.17
N VAL A 41 -9.29 -9.51 8.16
CA VAL A 41 -9.68 -8.80 6.93
C VAL A 41 -8.48 -8.59 6.01
N THR A 42 -7.36 -8.09 6.55
CA THR A 42 -6.15 -7.80 5.75
C THR A 42 -5.47 -9.07 5.26
N GLY A 43 -5.38 -10.11 6.10
CA GLY A 43 -4.81 -11.40 5.73
C GLY A 43 -5.62 -12.11 4.66
N VAL A 44 -6.95 -12.20 4.84
CA VAL A 44 -7.85 -12.84 3.87
C VAL A 44 -7.91 -12.03 2.57
N GLY A 45 -8.02 -10.70 2.64
CA GLY A 45 -7.98 -9.82 1.47
C GLY A 45 -6.71 -10.00 0.65
N GLY A 46 -5.55 -10.14 1.30
CA GLY A 46 -4.28 -10.43 0.63
C GLY A 46 -4.28 -11.75 -0.14
N VAL A 47 -4.91 -12.80 0.41
CA VAL A 47 -5.04 -14.12 -0.24
C VAL A 47 -6.09 -14.12 -1.35
N LEU A 48 -7.15 -13.32 -1.22
CA LEU A 48 -8.23 -13.21 -2.20
C LEU A 48 -7.86 -12.35 -3.41
N MET A 49 -6.93 -11.40 -3.26
CA MET A 49 -6.54 -10.46 -4.32
C MET A 49 -6.12 -11.15 -5.63
N PRO A 50 -5.26 -12.19 -5.65
CA PRO A 50 -4.92 -12.90 -6.89
C PRO A 50 -6.13 -13.61 -7.52
N ALA A 51 -7.01 -14.19 -6.71
CA ALA A 51 -8.21 -14.86 -7.20
C ALA A 51 -9.20 -13.86 -7.83
N TRP A 52 -9.35 -12.68 -7.23
CA TRP A 52 -10.15 -11.59 -7.80
C TRP A 52 -9.55 -11.08 -9.11
N MET A 53 -8.24 -10.86 -9.17
CA MET A 53 -7.54 -10.43 -10.39
C MET A 53 -7.68 -11.45 -11.52
N ASP A 54 -7.67 -12.74 -11.22
CA ASP A 54 -7.88 -13.81 -12.21
C ASP A 54 -9.31 -13.81 -12.77
N ILE A 55 -10.33 -13.60 -11.93
CA ILE A 55 -11.72 -13.44 -12.41
C ILE A 55 -11.83 -12.21 -13.30
N VAL A 56 -11.30 -11.07 -12.87
CA VAL A 56 -11.30 -9.83 -13.68
C VAL A 56 -10.58 -10.05 -15.01
N GLY A 57 -9.46 -10.77 -14.97
CA GLY A 57 -8.68 -11.12 -16.15
C GLY A 57 -9.46 -11.96 -17.17
N ARG A 58 -10.28 -12.90 -16.69
CA ARG A 58 -11.10 -13.77 -17.55
C ARG A 58 -12.41 -13.12 -18.00
N ALA A 59 -13.02 -12.29 -17.16
CA ALA A 59 -14.30 -11.66 -17.45
C ALA A 59 -14.17 -10.39 -18.31
N ILE A 60 -13.05 -9.67 -18.24
CA ILE A 60 -12.89 -8.35 -18.86
C ILE A 60 -11.78 -8.38 -19.93
N PRO A 61 -12.12 -8.06 -21.20
CA PRO A 61 -11.15 -7.95 -22.28
C PRO A 61 -10.02 -6.97 -21.95
N VAL A 62 -8.79 -7.32 -22.34
CA VAL A 62 -7.56 -6.56 -22.00
C VAL A 62 -7.68 -5.07 -22.39
N THR A 63 -8.29 -4.77 -23.54
CA THR A 63 -8.50 -3.40 -24.05
C THR A 63 -9.44 -2.55 -23.19
N LEU A 64 -10.32 -3.18 -22.40
CA LEU A 64 -11.32 -2.50 -21.57
C LEU A 64 -10.94 -2.43 -20.08
N ARG A 65 -9.91 -3.17 -19.64
CA ARG A 65 -9.53 -3.24 -18.22
C ARG A 65 -9.18 -1.87 -17.62
N GLY A 66 -8.48 -1.02 -18.37
CA GLY A 66 -8.16 0.34 -17.92
C GLY A 66 -9.42 1.17 -17.67
N ARG A 67 -10.39 1.13 -18.59
CA ARG A 67 -11.69 1.82 -18.44
C ARG A 67 -12.51 1.26 -17.28
N PHE A 68 -12.53 -0.06 -17.12
CA PHE A 68 -13.19 -0.72 -16.00
C PHE A 68 -12.62 -0.25 -14.66
N PHE A 69 -11.29 -0.31 -14.49
CA PHE A 69 -10.65 0.13 -13.25
C PHE A 69 -10.82 1.64 -13.02
N ALA A 70 -10.75 2.47 -14.06
CA ALA A 70 -10.99 3.91 -13.93
C ALA A 70 -12.41 4.20 -13.45
N LEU A 71 -13.43 3.59 -14.07
CA LEU A 71 -14.83 3.78 -13.69
C LEU A 71 -15.11 3.21 -12.29
N ALA A 72 -14.58 2.03 -11.97
CA ALA A 72 -14.72 1.42 -10.65
C ALA A 72 -14.10 2.29 -9.55
N ASN A 73 -12.89 2.83 -9.77
CA ASN A 73 -12.24 3.73 -8.82
C ASN A 73 -12.98 5.06 -8.69
N LEU A 74 -13.49 5.62 -9.80
CA LEU A 74 -14.29 6.85 -9.77
C LEU A 74 -15.58 6.66 -8.96
N ALA A 75 -16.31 5.57 -9.21
CA ALA A 75 -17.51 5.23 -8.48
C ALA A 75 -17.23 4.99 -6.99
N ALA A 76 -16.17 4.24 -6.66
CA ALA A 76 -15.74 4.01 -5.29
C ALA A 76 -15.37 5.31 -4.58
N SER A 77 -14.69 6.24 -5.27
CA SER A 77 -14.31 7.54 -4.73
C SER A 77 -15.53 8.44 -4.49
N ALA A 78 -16.49 8.47 -5.41
CA ALA A 78 -17.72 9.24 -5.27
C ALA A 78 -18.59 8.72 -4.12
N VAL A 79 -18.77 7.40 -4.03
CA VAL A 79 -19.50 6.76 -2.93
C VAL A 79 -18.78 6.95 -1.59
N GLY A 80 -17.45 6.84 -1.58
CA GLY A 80 -16.63 7.11 -0.38
C GLY A 80 -16.73 8.56 0.09
N PHE A 81 -16.71 9.52 -0.84
CA PHE A 81 -16.90 10.94 -0.54
C PHE A 81 -18.29 11.21 0.04
N ALA A 82 -19.36 10.69 -0.58
CA ALA A 82 -20.72 10.79 -0.06
C ALA A 82 -20.85 10.11 1.32
N GLY A 83 -20.26 8.93 1.48
CA GLY A 83 -20.23 8.18 2.74
C GLY A 83 -19.52 8.93 3.86
N SER A 84 -18.52 9.77 3.55
CA SER A 84 -17.81 10.56 4.56
C SER A 84 -18.74 11.54 5.29
N PHE A 85 -19.70 12.18 4.61
CA PHE A 85 -20.67 13.06 5.26
C PHE A 85 -21.59 12.29 6.19
N LEU A 86 -22.04 11.09 5.78
CA LEU A 86 -22.86 10.22 6.63
C LEU A 86 -22.07 9.79 7.88
N THR A 87 -20.81 9.39 7.71
CA THR A 87 -19.93 9.02 8.83
C THR A 87 -19.70 10.21 9.77
N SER A 88 -19.39 11.40 9.25
CA SER A 88 -19.22 12.60 10.07
C SER A 88 -20.47 12.93 10.86
N HIS A 89 -21.64 12.91 10.21
CA HIS A 89 -22.91 13.17 10.88
C HIS A 89 -23.20 12.17 12.02
N VAL A 90 -22.93 10.87 11.80
CA VAL A 90 -23.09 9.83 12.83
C VAL A 90 -22.11 10.03 13.99
N LEU A 91 -20.85 10.39 13.70
CA LEU A 91 -19.83 10.63 14.72
C LEU A 91 -20.12 11.88 15.57
N GLU A 92 -20.76 12.91 14.99
CA GLU A 92 -21.15 14.14 15.70
C GLU A 92 -22.43 13.96 16.54
N THR A 93 -23.39 13.17 16.05
CA THR A 93 -24.72 13.03 16.70
C THR A 93 -24.78 11.91 17.72
N VAL A 94 -23.92 10.89 17.62
CA VAL A 94 -23.92 9.72 18.48
C VAL A 94 -22.63 9.66 19.30
N PRO A 95 -22.71 9.57 20.64
CA PRO A 95 -21.52 9.41 21.48
C PRO A 95 -20.75 8.13 21.16
N ALA A 96 -19.42 8.21 21.20
CA ALA A 96 -18.57 7.02 21.20
C ALA A 96 -18.84 6.15 22.44
N PRO A 97 -18.82 4.81 22.34
CA PRO A 97 -18.40 3.99 21.20
C PRO A 97 -19.51 3.57 20.22
N ARG A 98 -20.78 3.94 20.48
CA ARG A 98 -21.92 3.50 19.66
C ARG A 98 -21.88 4.04 18.23
N SER A 99 -21.33 5.23 18.02
CA SER A 99 -21.13 5.82 16.69
C SER A 99 -20.23 4.96 15.79
N TYR A 100 -19.15 4.40 16.35
CA TYR A 100 -18.30 3.43 15.63
C TYR A 100 -19.06 2.14 15.30
N GLY A 101 -19.92 1.66 16.20
CA GLY A 101 -20.77 0.50 15.95
C GLY A 101 -21.73 0.68 14.77
N ILE A 102 -22.34 1.86 14.67
CA ILE A 102 -23.19 2.24 13.53
C ILE A 102 -22.37 2.28 12.23
N CYS A 103 -21.16 2.86 12.27
CA CYS A 103 -20.27 2.87 11.11
C CYS A 103 -19.91 1.45 10.64
N PHE A 104 -19.61 0.53 11.56
CA PHE A 104 -19.34 -0.88 11.23
C PHE A 104 -20.59 -1.61 10.69
N LEU A 105 -21.79 -1.26 11.14
CA LEU A 105 -23.04 -1.78 10.55
C LEU A 105 -23.22 -1.32 9.09
N TYR A 106 -23.01 -0.04 8.81
CA TYR A 106 -23.04 0.45 7.42
C TYR A 106 -21.99 -0.24 6.55
N ALA A 107 -20.76 -0.38 7.07
CA ALA A 107 -19.71 -1.12 6.38
C ALA A 107 -20.13 -2.58 6.11
N SER A 108 -20.75 -3.25 7.08
CA SER A 108 -21.27 -4.62 6.92
C SER A 108 -22.37 -4.68 5.86
N ALA A 109 -23.26 -3.69 5.78
CA ALA A 109 -24.29 -3.62 4.75
C ALA A 109 -23.70 -3.45 3.34
N CYS A 110 -22.72 -2.54 3.18
CA CYS A 110 -21.99 -2.38 1.92
C CYS A 110 -21.23 -3.68 1.53
N MET A 111 -20.63 -4.36 2.49
CA MET A 111 -19.99 -5.66 2.27
C MET A 111 -20.99 -6.75 1.90
N ALA A 112 -22.20 -6.75 2.45
CA ALA A 112 -23.25 -7.68 2.02
C ALA A 112 -23.70 -7.40 0.58
N LEU A 113 -23.90 -6.12 0.23
CA LEU A 113 -24.26 -5.72 -1.15
C LEU A 113 -23.18 -6.13 -2.15
N SER A 114 -21.91 -5.89 -1.81
CA SER A 114 -20.77 -6.33 -2.63
C SER A 114 -20.73 -7.86 -2.79
N TYR A 115 -21.20 -8.63 -1.80
CA TYR A 115 -21.20 -10.09 -1.86
C TYR A 115 -22.28 -10.58 -2.81
N ILE A 116 -23.46 -9.97 -2.74
CA ILE A 116 -24.56 -10.22 -3.66
C ILE A 116 -24.11 -9.89 -5.10
N ALA A 117 -23.48 -8.73 -5.31
CA ALA A 117 -22.95 -8.35 -6.63
C ALA A 117 -21.95 -9.38 -7.16
N LEU A 118 -21.03 -9.87 -6.31
CA LEU A 118 -20.07 -10.91 -6.69
C LEU A 118 -20.75 -12.26 -6.97
N ALA A 119 -21.77 -12.64 -6.21
CA ALA A 119 -22.53 -13.87 -6.42
C ALA A 119 -23.28 -13.90 -7.76
N LEU A 120 -23.62 -12.72 -8.29
CA LEU A 120 -24.26 -12.57 -9.60
C LEU A 120 -23.26 -12.64 -10.77
N VAL A 121 -21.95 -12.53 -10.50
CA VAL A 121 -20.92 -12.64 -11.55
C VAL A 121 -20.83 -14.09 -12.01
N ARG A 122 -21.17 -14.33 -13.28
CA ARG A 122 -20.97 -15.62 -13.94
C ARG A 122 -19.50 -15.78 -14.29
N GLU A 123 -18.78 -16.63 -13.55
CA GLU A 123 -17.39 -16.96 -13.85
C GLU A 123 -17.31 -17.71 -15.20
N PRO A 124 -16.57 -17.19 -16.21
CA PRO A 124 -16.31 -17.93 -17.44
C PRO A 124 -15.56 -19.24 -17.13
N ALA A 125 -15.87 -20.31 -17.84
CA ALA A 125 -15.22 -21.60 -17.66
C ALA A 125 -13.69 -21.43 -17.76
N ALA A 126 -12.95 -21.95 -16.77
CA ALA A 126 -11.51 -21.87 -16.75
C ALA A 126 -10.94 -22.58 -17.99
N SER A 127 -10.19 -21.87 -18.85
CA SER A 127 -9.30 -22.54 -19.79
C SER A 127 -8.25 -23.28 -18.96
N THR A 128 -8.16 -24.59 -19.18
CA THR A 128 -7.18 -25.54 -18.61
C THR A 128 -6.11 -24.91 -17.72
N ALA A 129 -6.40 -24.88 -16.41
CA ALA A 129 -5.43 -24.40 -15.43
C ALA A 129 -4.17 -25.27 -15.51
N ALA A 130 -3.00 -24.63 -15.63
CA ALA A 130 -1.73 -25.31 -15.47
C ALA A 130 -1.74 -26.08 -14.12
N PRO A 131 -1.16 -27.29 -14.05
CA PRO A 131 -1.24 -28.12 -12.86
C PRO A 131 -0.75 -27.33 -11.63
N PRO A 132 -1.46 -27.38 -10.50
CA PRO A 132 -1.09 -26.63 -9.30
C PRO A 132 0.29 -27.08 -8.84
N VAL A 133 1.27 -26.16 -8.89
CA VAL A 133 2.60 -26.42 -8.37
C VAL A 133 2.53 -26.35 -6.85
N ALA A 134 2.95 -27.43 -6.17
CA ALA A 134 3.02 -27.43 -4.72
C ALA A 134 3.87 -26.26 -4.20
N LEU A 135 3.36 -25.53 -3.19
CA LEU A 135 4.01 -24.36 -2.61
C LEU A 135 5.47 -24.65 -2.20
N ARG A 136 5.72 -25.84 -1.63
CA ARG A 136 7.08 -26.27 -1.27
C ARG A 136 8.01 -26.34 -2.48
N THR A 137 7.55 -26.90 -3.59
CA THR A 137 8.31 -27.00 -4.84
C THR A 137 8.57 -25.63 -5.44
N TYR A 138 7.60 -24.72 -5.33
CA TYR A 138 7.75 -23.34 -5.77
C TYR A 138 8.76 -22.57 -4.89
N LEU A 139 8.62 -22.63 -3.57
CA LEU A 139 9.53 -21.97 -2.62
C LEU A 139 10.95 -22.52 -2.71
N ALA A 140 11.13 -23.82 -3.01
CA ALA A 140 12.46 -24.40 -3.24
C ALA A 140 13.17 -23.81 -4.47
N ARG A 141 12.44 -23.25 -5.44
CA ARG A 141 13.02 -22.61 -6.64
C ARG A 141 13.47 -21.17 -6.38
N VAL A 142 12.92 -20.50 -5.36
CA VAL A 142 13.20 -19.09 -5.06
C VAL A 142 14.68 -18.82 -4.74
N PRO A 143 15.37 -19.61 -3.88
CA PRO A 143 16.80 -19.39 -3.63
C PRO A 143 17.67 -19.55 -4.87
N ALA A 144 17.34 -20.51 -5.75
CA ALA A 144 18.05 -20.70 -7.01
C ALA A 144 17.83 -19.51 -7.96
N LEU A 145 16.60 -19.00 -8.05
CA LEU A 145 16.27 -17.82 -8.84
C LEU A 145 17.02 -16.57 -8.34
N LEU A 146 17.02 -16.32 -7.02
CA LEU A 146 17.74 -15.20 -6.41
C LEU A 146 19.27 -15.28 -6.54
N ARG A 147 19.82 -16.49 -6.67
CA ARG A 147 21.25 -16.69 -6.96
C ARG A 147 21.57 -16.44 -8.44
N ARG A 148 20.67 -16.84 -9.34
CA ARG A 148 20.83 -16.70 -10.79
C ARG A 148 20.64 -15.25 -11.24
N ASP A 149 19.64 -14.56 -10.69
CA ASP A 149 19.36 -13.18 -11.04
C ASP A 149 19.91 -12.20 -9.98
N ALA A 150 21.17 -11.83 -10.19
CA ALA A 150 21.84 -10.83 -9.36
C ALA A 150 21.20 -9.45 -9.45
N ASN A 151 20.53 -9.12 -10.57
CA ASN A 151 19.86 -7.83 -10.75
C ASN A 151 18.58 -7.77 -9.91
N LEU A 152 17.76 -8.82 -9.96
CA LEU A 152 16.57 -8.98 -9.11
C LEU A 152 16.94 -8.91 -7.62
N ARG A 153 18.01 -9.60 -7.20
CA ARG A 153 18.45 -9.55 -5.79
C ARG A 153 18.82 -8.13 -5.35
N ARG A 154 19.58 -7.39 -6.17
CA ARG A 154 19.95 -5.99 -5.88
C ARG A 154 18.71 -5.09 -5.86
N PHE A 155 17.77 -5.32 -6.77
CA PHE A 155 16.50 -4.59 -6.80
C PHE A 155 15.67 -4.84 -5.55
N LEU A 156 15.51 -6.09 -5.13
CA LEU A 156 14.79 -6.44 -3.89
C LEU A 156 15.45 -5.83 -2.65
N LEU A 157 16.79 -5.85 -2.59
CA LEU A 157 17.52 -5.20 -1.49
C LEU A 157 17.28 -3.69 -1.48
N ALA A 158 17.39 -3.03 -2.64
CA ALA A 158 17.15 -1.59 -2.74
C ALA A 158 15.71 -1.23 -2.34
N ARG A 159 14.75 -2.10 -2.67
CA ARG A 159 13.33 -1.93 -2.33
C ARG A 159 13.05 -2.16 -0.84
N ALA A 160 13.74 -3.09 -0.19
CA ALA A 160 13.69 -3.25 1.26
C ALA A 160 14.15 -1.97 1.98
N PHE A 161 15.26 -1.37 1.52
CA PHE A 161 15.73 -0.08 2.02
C PHE A 161 14.76 1.07 1.72
N ALA A 162 14.12 1.08 0.56
CA ALA A 162 13.09 2.06 0.22
C ALA A 162 11.87 1.98 1.16
N ILE A 163 11.42 0.77 1.50
CA ILE A 163 10.32 0.57 2.46
C ILE A 163 10.73 1.00 3.87
N ALA A 164 11.96 0.66 4.28
CA ALA A 164 12.49 1.16 5.55
C ALA A 164 12.55 2.70 5.57
N ALA A 165 12.93 3.36 4.48
CA ALA A 165 12.94 4.81 4.38
C ALA A 165 11.56 5.47 4.56
N MET A 166 10.48 4.72 4.30
CA MET A 166 9.11 5.19 4.50
C MET A 166 8.63 5.10 5.95
N MET A 167 9.37 4.46 6.85
CA MET A 167 8.95 4.26 8.25
C MET A 167 8.65 5.58 8.99
N ALA A 168 9.33 6.66 8.59
CA ALA A 168 9.17 8.00 9.14
C ALA A 168 7.83 8.67 8.80
N SER A 169 7.18 8.25 7.71
CA SER A 169 5.98 8.92 7.16
C SER A 169 4.82 9.02 8.15
N GLY A 170 4.63 8.00 8.99
CA GLY A 170 3.59 7.99 10.01
C GLY A 170 3.83 8.99 11.15
N PHE A 171 5.07 9.46 11.32
CA PHE A 171 5.46 10.35 12.40
C PHE A 171 5.49 11.83 11.99
N TYR A 172 5.39 12.15 10.69
CA TYR A 172 5.45 13.54 10.22
C TYR A 172 4.38 14.44 10.85
N THR A 173 3.12 13.98 10.86
CA THR A 173 2.01 14.76 11.44
C THR A 173 2.20 14.96 12.93
N VAL A 174 2.51 13.89 13.67
CA VAL A 174 2.67 13.95 15.12
C VAL A 174 3.83 14.87 15.49
N TYR A 175 4.97 14.74 14.80
CA TYR A 175 6.12 15.61 14.99
C TYR A 175 5.80 17.07 14.66
N ALA A 176 5.14 17.36 13.53
CA ALA A 176 4.81 18.74 13.14
C ALA A 176 3.88 19.43 14.13
N LEU A 177 2.88 18.72 14.64
CA LEU A 177 1.98 19.27 15.65
C LEU A 177 2.69 19.50 16.98
N ALA A 178 3.54 18.56 17.41
CA ALA A 178 4.26 18.67 18.68
C ALA A 178 5.38 19.73 18.65
N ALA A 179 6.14 19.84 17.55
CA ALA A 179 7.30 20.72 17.46
C ALA A 179 6.92 22.21 17.33
N TRP A 180 5.76 22.52 16.77
CA TRP A 180 5.28 23.90 16.56
C TRP A 180 4.01 24.25 17.37
N ASP A 181 3.59 23.39 18.31
CA ASP A 181 2.35 23.52 19.08
C ASP A 181 1.14 23.89 18.20
N ALA A 182 1.06 23.23 17.04
CA ALA A 182 0.09 23.58 16.01
C ALA A 182 -1.29 23.00 16.36
N PRO A 183 -2.38 23.72 16.01
CA PRO A 183 -3.72 23.22 16.27
C PRO A 183 -3.98 21.92 15.49
N PRO A 184 -4.76 20.96 16.03
CA PRO A 184 -5.06 19.70 15.35
C PRO A 184 -5.71 19.87 13.95
N SER A 185 -6.39 21.00 13.71
CA SER A 185 -6.95 21.35 12.40
C SER A 185 -5.89 21.45 11.29
N GLN A 186 -4.61 21.70 11.66
CA GLN A 186 -3.50 21.75 10.72
C GLN A 186 -3.24 20.40 10.03
N ALA A 187 -3.64 19.27 10.64
CA ALA A 187 -3.57 17.96 10.00
C ALA A 187 -4.38 17.90 8.70
N GLY A 188 -5.47 18.67 8.60
CA GLY A 188 -6.25 18.83 7.37
C GLY A 188 -5.42 19.46 6.25
N VAL A 189 -4.69 20.54 6.57
CA VAL A 189 -3.80 21.23 5.62
C VAL A 189 -2.69 20.30 5.13
N PHE A 190 -2.06 19.55 6.04
CA PHE A 190 -1.05 18.56 5.68
C PHE A 190 -1.59 17.47 4.75
N THR A 191 -2.81 17.01 5.01
CA THR A 191 -3.49 16.04 4.15
C THR A 191 -3.75 16.63 2.77
N THR A 192 -4.21 17.88 2.69
CA THR A 192 -4.40 18.58 1.40
C THR A 192 -3.08 18.72 0.63
N LEU A 193 -1.98 19.07 1.30
CA LEU A 193 -0.65 19.15 0.69
C LEU A 193 -0.16 17.79 0.18
N LEU A 194 -0.40 16.73 0.94
CA LEU A 194 -0.09 15.35 0.54
C LEU A 194 -0.87 14.95 -0.71
N LEU A 195 -2.17 15.22 -0.74
CA LEU A 195 -3.00 14.92 -1.92
C LEU A 195 -2.60 15.76 -3.13
N ALA A 196 -2.28 17.03 -2.95
CA ALA A 196 -1.78 17.89 -4.03
C ALA A 196 -0.48 17.35 -4.63
N GLY A 197 0.48 16.95 -3.77
CA GLY A 197 1.70 16.29 -4.20
C GLY A 197 1.46 14.97 -4.93
N GLN A 198 0.49 14.18 -4.48
CA GLN A 198 0.12 12.92 -5.11
C GLN A 198 -0.55 13.12 -6.48
N VAL A 199 -1.44 14.10 -6.63
CA VAL A 199 -2.06 14.43 -7.92
C VAL A 199 -1.01 14.92 -8.92
N ALA A 200 -0.17 15.88 -8.51
CA ALA A 200 0.93 16.37 -9.36
C ALA A 200 1.91 15.24 -9.72
N GLY A 201 2.23 14.37 -8.77
CA GLY A 201 3.06 13.20 -8.95
C GLY A 201 2.45 12.21 -9.95
N ASN A 202 1.17 11.87 -9.85
CA ASN A 202 0.55 10.90 -10.75
C ASN A 202 0.57 11.37 -12.22
N VAL A 203 0.35 12.66 -12.46
CA VAL A 203 0.40 13.24 -13.82
C VAL A 203 1.83 13.24 -14.35
N SER A 204 2.77 13.82 -13.59
CA SER A 204 4.17 13.98 -14.02
C SER A 204 4.93 12.65 -14.10
N LEU A 205 4.78 11.79 -13.10
CA LEU A 205 5.45 10.50 -13.04
C LEU A 205 4.80 9.46 -13.96
N GLY A 206 3.51 9.58 -14.27
CA GLY A 206 2.88 8.77 -15.32
C GLY A 206 3.53 9.02 -16.67
N TRP A 207 3.65 10.29 -17.08
CA TRP A 207 4.36 10.67 -18.29
C TRP A 207 5.84 10.23 -18.28
N LEU A 208 6.51 10.37 -17.13
CA LEU A 208 7.89 9.93 -16.95
C LEU A 208 8.04 8.40 -17.06
N ALA A 209 7.08 7.63 -16.55
CA ALA A 209 7.06 6.17 -16.64
C ALA A 209 6.98 5.72 -18.11
N ASP A 210 6.12 6.37 -18.89
CA ASP A 210 5.95 6.05 -20.30
C ASP A 210 7.24 6.32 -21.09
N ARG A 211 7.90 7.46 -20.82
CA ARG A 211 9.08 7.90 -21.58
C ARG A 211 10.41 7.28 -21.13
N MET A 212 10.64 7.19 -19.83
CA MET A 212 11.95 6.80 -19.24
C MET A 212 11.91 5.50 -18.44
N GLY A 213 10.72 4.93 -18.24
CA GLY A 213 10.52 3.66 -17.57
C GLY A 213 10.26 3.74 -16.08
N HIS A 214 9.71 2.63 -15.57
CA HIS A 214 9.24 2.56 -14.18
C HIS A 214 10.39 2.61 -13.18
N ARG A 215 11.61 2.18 -13.55
CA ARG A 215 12.80 2.32 -12.70
C ARG A 215 13.10 3.77 -12.34
N VAL A 216 13.04 4.69 -13.30
CA VAL A 216 13.32 6.12 -13.08
C VAL A 216 12.27 6.74 -12.15
N VAL A 217 11.00 6.35 -12.31
CA VAL A 217 9.93 6.82 -11.42
C VAL A 217 10.14 6.36 -9.97
N ILE A 218 10.59 5.13 -9.76
CA ILE A 218 10.93 4.64 -8.40
C ILE A 218 12.11 5.42 -7.81
N ILE A 219 13.12 5.77 -8.62
CA ILE A 219 14.25 6.62 -8.19
C ILE A 219 13.74 8.00 -7.75
N VAL A 220 12.87 8.64 -8.54
CA VAL A 220 12.29 9.95 -8.18
C VAL A 220 11.45 9.86 -6.92
N GLY A 221 10.63 8.82 -6.78
CA GLY A 221 9.82 8.60 -5.57
C GLY A 221 10.69 8.42 -4.32
N LEU A 222 11.77 7.63 -4.42
CA LEU A 222 12.68 7.43 -3.29
C LEU A 222 13.50 8.68 -2.96
N ALA A 223 13.91 9.44 -3.98
CA ALA A 223 14.54 10.75 -3.78
C ALA A 223 13.61 11.72 -3.06
N ALA A 224 12.31 11.71 -3.39
CA ALA A 224 11.30 12.48 -2.67
C ALA A 224 11.19 12.04 -1.20
N THR A 225 11.22 10.74 -0.90
CA THR A 225 11.28 10.23 0.49
C THR A 225 12.50 10.76 1.24
N VAL A 226 13.68 10.69 0.63
CA VAL A 226 14.93 11.18 1.24
C VAL A 226 14.85 12.68 1.47
N GLY A 227 14.37 13.45 0.50
CA GLY A 227 14.14 14.89 0.65
C GLY A 227 13.14 15.22 1.76
N ALA A 228 12.05 14.45 1.88
CA ALA A 228 11.06 14.61 2.93
C ALA A 228 11.67 14.37 4.32
N ASN A 229 12.46 13.30 4.50
CA ASN A 229 13.14 13.01 5.76
C ASN A 229 14.19 14.07 6.11
N LEU A 230 14.98 14.54 5.13
CA LEU A 230 15.96 15.61 5.33
C LEU A 230 15.31 16.94 5.72
N LEU A 231 14.19 17.29 5.08
CA LEU A 231 13.40 18.46 5.47
C LEU A 231 12.82 18.30 6.87
N ALA A 232 12.34 17.10 7.23
CA ALA A 232 11.82 16.85 8.57
C ALA A 232 12.89 17.04 9.67
N LEU A 233 14.15 16.76 9.38
CA LEU A 233 15.28 16.97 10.31
C LEU A 233 15.64 18.45 10.51
N GLY A 234 15.42 19.31 9.52
CA GLY A 234 15.96 20.67 9.49
C GLY A 234 14.96 21.78 9.19
N ALA A 235 13.65 21.48 9.16
CA ALA A 235 12.63 22.47 8.81
C ALA A 235 12.64 23.64 9.83
N PRO A 236 12.81 24.89 9.38
CA PRO A 236 12.85 26.06 10.28
C PRO A 236 11.46 26.54 10.70
N SER A 237 10.40 26.10 10.01
CA SER A 237 9.03 26.53 10.27
C SER A 237 8.01 25.48 9.85
N LEU A 238 6.79 25.58 10.40
CA LEU A 238 5.67 24.73 10.05
C LEU A 238 5.29 24.78 8.56
N ALA A 239 5.40 25.98 7.96
CA ALA A 239 5.17 26.16 6.53
C ALA A 239 6.21 25.41 5.68
N ALA A 240 7.49 25.48 6.06
CA ALA A 240 8.55 24.72 5.40
C ALA A 240 8.35 23.21 5.60
N PHE A 241 7.88 22.79 6.78
CA PHE A 241 7.53 21.40 7.06
C PHE A 241 6.37 20.91 6.19
N GLY A 242 5.46 21.79 5.76
CA GLY A 242 4.40 21.46 4.80
C GLY A 242 4.91 20.81 3.50
N ALA A 243 6.14 21.14 3.06
CA ALA A 243 6.77 20.52 1.89
C ALA A 243 7.05 19.01 2.07
N VAL A 244 7.25 18.54 3.31
CA VAL A 244 7.41 17.12 3.64
C VAL A 244 6.20 16.32 3.16
N PHE A 245 4.98 16.86 3.33
CA PHE A 245 3.75 16.23 2.90
C PHE A 245 3.60 16.21 1.38
N VAL A 246 4.00 17.28 0.69
CA VAL A 246 4.02 17.31 -0.79
C VAL A 246 4.96 16.23 -1.34
N LEU A 247 6.17 16.11 -0.78
CA LEU A 247 7.13 15.08 -1.18
C LEU A 247 6.63 13.67 -0.84
N ALA A 248 5.98 13.48 0.32
CA ALA A 248 5.33 12.22 0.66
C ALA A 248 4.20 11.88 -0.33
N GLY A 249 3.45 12.87 -0.82
CA GLY A 249 2.47 12.70 -1.88
C GLY A 249 3.09 12.23 -3.20
N ILE A 250 4.18 12.87 -3.64
CA ILE A 250 4.94 12.49 -4.85
C ILE A 250 5.47 11.06 -4.73
N GLN A 251 6.01 10.72 -3.56
CA GLN A 251 6.45 9.36 -3.23
C GLN A 251 5.29 8.35 -3.32
N GLY A 252 4.12 8.69 -2.78
CA GLY A 252 2.91 7.88 -2.91
C GLY A 252 2.50 7.67 -4.36
N ALA A 253 2.56 8.71 -5.20
CA ALA A 253 2.31 8.61 -6.63
C ALA A 253 3.32 7.70 -7.34
N ALA A 254 4.61 7.78 -7.01
CA ALA A 254 5.63 6.91 -7.59
C ALA A 254 5.34 5.42 -7.30
N ILE A 255 4.87 5.11 -6.08
CA ILE A 255 4.43 3.75 -5.74
C ILE A 255 3.23 3.35 -6.58
N SER A 256 2.20 4.18 -6.63
CA SER A 256 0.97 3.90 -7.38
C SER A 256 1.25 3.64 -8.86
N VAL A 257 2.11 4.43 -9.49
CA VAL A 257 2.41 4.35 -10.93
C VAL A 257 3.35 3.18 -11.27
N SER A 258 4.35 2.89 -10.43
CA SER A 258 5.49 2.07 -10.87
C SER A 258 5.80 0.86 -10.00
N ASN A 259 5.26 0.73 -8.78
CA ASN A 259 5.69 -0.30 -7.84
C ASN A 259 5.39 -1.74 -8.30
N LEU A 260 4.25 -1.95 -8.96
CA LEU A 260 3.92 -3.24 -9.57
C LEU A 260 4.46 -3.36 -11.00
N ASN A 261 4.38 -2.28 -11.78
CA ASN A 261 4.80 -2.30 -13.18
C ASN A 261 6.29 -2.58 -13.35
N VAL A 262 7.13 -2.04 -12.46
CA VAL A 262 8.56 -2.36 -12.47
C VAL A 262 8.80 -3.86 -12.28
N LEU A 263 8.04 -4.55 -11.42
CA LEU A 263 8.20 -6.00 -11.24
C LEU A 263 7.83 -6.80 -12.50
N LEU A 264 6.88 -6.30 -13.27
CA LEU A 264 6.49 -6.91 -14.55
C LEU A 264 7.58 -6.72 -15.61
N GLU A 265 8.28 -5.59 -15.61
CA GLU A 265 9.42 -5.33 -16.51
C GLU A 265 10.66 -6.14 -16.16
N PHE A 266 10.88 -6.43 -14.87
CA PHE A 266 11.99 -7.28 -14.43
C PHE A 266 11.79 -8.76 -14.77
N ALA A 267 10.55 -9.19 -15.06
CA ALA A 267 10.27 -10.58 -15.40
C ALA A 267 10.77 -10.91 -16.82
N PRO A 268 11.68 -11.90 -16.99
CA PRO A 268 12.23 -12.25 -18.30
C PRO A 268 11.18 -12.71 -19.31
N THR A 269 10.11 -13.36 -18.83
CA THR A 269 9.01 -13.82 -19.67
C THR A 269 7.66 -13.52 -19.01
N PRO A 270 6.57 -13.36 -19.79
CA PRO A 270 5.22 -13.17 -19.24
C PRO A 270 4.79 -14.29 -18.28
N ARG A 271 5.30 -15.52 -18.45
CA ARG A 271 5.01 -16.66 -17.57
C ARG A 271 5.66 -16.53 -16.19
N GLU A 272 6.76 -15.78 -16.09
CA GLU A 272 7.47 -15.56 -14.83
C GLU A 272 6.98 -14.32 -14.07
N GLN A 273 6.16 -13.44 -14.69
CA GLN A 273 5.61 -12.24 -14.06
C GLN A 273 4.93 -12.51 -12.70
N PRO A 274 4.08 -13.53 -12.52
CA PRO A 274 3.51 -13.84 -11.21
C PRO A 274 4.57 -14.17 -10.15
N THR A 275 5.69 -14.76 -10.56
CA THR A 275 6.80 -15.11 -9.67
C THR A 275 7.54 -13.86 -9.21
N TYR A 276 7.87 -12.96 -10.12
CA TYR A 276 8.55 -11.71 -9.81
C TYR A 276 7.67 -10.78 -8.98
N VAL A 277 6.38 -10.68 -9.32
CA VAL A 277 5.41 -9.90 -8.53
C VAL A 277 5.27 -10.49 -7.13
N GLY A 278 5.03 -11.80 -7.01
CA GLY A 278 4.84 -12.47 -5.73
C GLY A 278 6.08 -12.40 -4.83
N LEU A 279 7.28 -12.54 -5.40
CA LEU A 279 8.52 -12.36 -4.66
C LEU A 279 8.71 -10.90 -4.26
N GLY A 280 8.49 -9.96 -5.17
CA GLY A 280 8.64 -8.54 -4.94
C GLY A 280 7.67 -7.97 -3.90
N THR A 281 6.48 -8.52 -3.74
CA THR A 281 5.52 -8.07 -2.71
C THR A 281 5.68 -8.84 -1.40
N THR A 282 5.77 -10.17 -1.45
CA THR A 282 5.80 -11.02 -0.25
C THR A 282 7.12 -10.90 0.50
N SER A 283 8.26 -10.84 -0.20
CA SER A 283 9.57 -10.72 0.48
C SER A 283 9.74 -9.40 1.21
N MET A 284 8.93 -8.40 0.87
CA MET A 284 8.95 -7.08 1.50
C MET A 284 8.09 -7.02 2.77
N ALA A 285 7.17 -7.97 2.97
CA ALA A 285 6.25 -7.96 4.11
C ALA A 285 6.96 -7.91 5.48
N PRO A 286 8.06 -8.65 5.74
CA PRO A 286 8.77 -8.55 7.02
C PRO A 286 9.32 -7.14 7.28
N VAL A 287 9.82 -6.47 6.25
CA VAL A 287 10.35 -5.10 6.37
C VAL A 287 9.21 -4.11 6.54
N ALA A 288 8.11 -4.27 5.78
CA ALA A 288 6.94 -3.41 5.88
C ALA A 288 6.26 -3.49 7.27
N CYS A 289 6.26 -4.67 7.91
CA CYS A 289 5.77 -4.82 9.28
C CYS A 289 6.80 -4.37 10.32
N GLY A 290 8.08 -4.74 10.15
CA GLY A 290 9.12 -4.49 11.15
C GLY A 290 9.57 -3.03 11.22
N ALA A 291 9.62 -2.33 10.09
CA ALA A 291 10.17 -0.97 10.04
C ALA A 291 9.32 0.05 10.82
N PRO A 292 7.97 0.12 10.70
CA PRO A 292 7.16 1.01 11.52
C PRO A 292 7.22 0.70 13.02
N LEU A 293 7.30 -0.59 13.39
CA LEU A 293 7.45 -0.99 14.80
C LEU A 293 8.80 -0.55 15.37
N ALA A 294 9.89 -0.77 14.62
CA ALA A 294 11.21 -0.29 14.98
C ALA A 294 11.26 1.24 15.08
N ALA A 295 10.58 1.94 14.17
CA ALA A 295 10.46 3.39 14.19
C ALA A 295 9.71 3.90 15.42
N GLY A 296 8.62 3.24 15.83
CA GLY A 296 7.87 3.60 17.05
C GLY A 296 8.73 3.44 18.30
N LEU A 297 9.39 2.28 18.46
CA LEU A 297 10.30 2.04 19.59
C LEU A 297 11.48 3.03 19.59
N ALA A 298 12.00 3.39 18.40
CA ALA A 298 13.06 4.38 18.28
C ALA A 298 12.56 5.80 18.58
N ALA A 299 11.32 6.15 18.22
CA ALA A 299 10.72 7.44 18.55
C ALA A 299 10.57 7.60 20.07
N ASP A 300 10.13 6.55 20.76
CA ASP A 300 9.97 6.57 22.22
C ASP A 300 11.33 6.66 22.96
N ALA A 301 12.36 5.97 22.46
CA ALA A 301 13.66 5.91 23.11
C ALA A 301 14.62 7.06 22.76
N PHE A 302 14.60 7.52 21.50
CA PHE A 302 15.58 8.46 20.95
C PHE A 302 14.95 9.69 20.29
N GLY A 303 13.62 9.80 20.27
CA GLY A 303 12.88 10.90 19.67
C GLY A 303 12.72 10.78 18.15
N PHE A 304 11.88 11.65 17.58
CA PHE A 304 11.55 11.65 16.15
C PHE A 304 12.75 11.92 15.23
N THR A 305 13.71 12.73 15.67
CA THR A 305 14.93 13.05 14.92
C THR A 305 15.74 11.79 14.58
N ALA A 306 15.84 10.84 15.51
CA ALA A 306 16.54 9.58 15.28
C ALA A 306 15.84 8.73 14.20
N VAL A 307 14.50 8.71 14.20
CA VAL A 307 13.70 8.02 13.19
C VAL A 307 13.91 8.63 11.81
N PHE A 308 13.86 9.96 11.71
CA PHE A 308 14.09 10.65 10.43
C PHE A 308 15.52 10.46 9.91
N ALA A 309 16.53 10.44 10.78
CA ALA A 309 17.91 10.16 10.40
C ALA A 309 18.08 8.72 9.91
N ALA A 310 17.53 7.74 10.61
CA ALA A 310 17.56 6.33 10.20
C ALA A 310 16.82 6.11 8.87
N ALA A 311 15.65 6.72 8.71
CA ALA A 311 14.87 6.68 7.48
C ALA A 311 15.62 7.35 6.31
N THR A 312 16.31 8.46 6.55
CA THR A 312 17.19 9.12 5.57
C THR A 312 18.31 8.18 5.15
N ALA A 313 19.03 7.58 6.11
CA ALA A 313 20.14 6.68 5.82
C ALA A 313 19.68 5.46 5.00
N ALA A 314 18.55 4.85 5.39
CA ALA A 314 17.94 3.77 4.62
C ALA A 314 17.57 4.22 3.19
N GLY A 315 16.99 5.40 3.05
CA GLY A 315 16.61 5.94 1.74
C GLY A 315 17.81 6.22 0.83
N VAL A 316 18.90 6.78 1.39
CA VAL A 316 20.15 7.03 0.65
C VAL A 316 20.79 5.72 0.19
N ILE A 317 20.82 4.69 1.06
CA ILE A 317 21.32 3.35 0.69
C ILE A 317 20.46 2.74 -0.41
N GLY A 318 19.13 2.79 -0.26
CA GLY A 318 18.19 2.30 -1.28
C GLY A 318 18.35 3.02 -2.61
N LEU A 319 18.54 4.34 -2.60
CA LEU A 319 18.74 5.16 -3.78
C LEU A 319 20.07 4.84 -4.47
N ALA A 320 21.15 4.72 -3.70
CA ALA A 320 22.46 4.32 -4.22
C ALA A 320 22.40 2.93 -4.87
N LEU A 321 21.73 1.96 -4.23
CA LEU A 321 21.53 0.63 -4.81
C LEU A 321 20.71 0.68 -6.10
N LEU A 322 19.61 1.43 -6.14
CA LEU A 322 18.78 1.59 -7.33
C LEU A 322 19.52 2.25 -8.50
N VAL A 323 20.32 3.28 -8.22
CA VAL A 323 21.02 4.05 -9.26
C VAL A 323 22.25 3.30 -9.76
N PHE A 324 23.08 2.77 -8.87
CA PHE A 324 24.39 2.21 -9.23
C PHE A 324 24.42 0.69 -9.38
N ALA A 325 23.59 -0.05 -8.64
CA ALA A 325 23.68 -1.51 -8.59
C ALA A 325 22.62 -2.21 -9.46
N VAL A 326 21.46 -1.58 -9.63
CA VAL A 326 20.32 -2.11 -10.41
C VAL A 326 20.44 -1.66 -11.86
N ARG A 327 20.46 -2.62 -12.79
CA ARG A 327 20.41 -2.37 -14.23
C ARG A 327 18.98 -2.22 -14.68
N ASP A 328 18.77 -1.32 -15.64
CA ASP A 328 17.46 -1.04 -16.21
C ASP A 328 16.96 -2.24 -17.03
N PRO A 329 15.77 -2.80 -16.72
CA PRO A 329 15.23 -3.95 -17.45
C PRO A 329 14.96 -3.64 -18.92
N ARG A 330 14.56 -2.40 -19.26
CA ARG A 330 14.21 -2.02 -20.65
C ARG A 330 15.43 -1.97 -21.56
N HIS A 331 16.61 -1.73 -20.99
CA HIS A 331 17.88 -1.60 -21.72
C HIS A 331 18.74 -2.86 -21.62
N SER A 332 18.33 -3.83 -20.81
CA SER A 332 18.92 -5.16 -20.70
C SER A 332 18.22 -6.06 -21.71
N GLY A 333 18.55 -5.89 -22.99
CA GLY A 333 17.79 -6.42 -24.12
C GLY A 333 17.40 -7.90 -24.02
N HIS A 334 16.34 -8.23 -24.76
CA HIS A 334 16.09 -9.55 -25.32
C HIS A 334 17.40 -10.14 -25.83
N VAL A 335 18.05 -10.97 -25.01
CA VAL A 335 18.96 -11.98 -25.53
C VAL A 335 18.03 -13.07 -26.01
N ASP A 336 17.74 -13.05 -27.30
CA ASP A 336 17.15 -14.17 -28.01
C ASP A 336 18.04 -15.38 -27.75
N ILE A 337 17.60 -16.23 -26.81
CA ILE A 337 18.13 -17.58 -26.66
C ILE A 337 17.41 -18.40 -27.73
N ASN A 338 18.03 -18.41 -28.92
CA ASN A 338 17.77 -19.40 -29.96
C ASN A 338 18.39 -20.73 -29.53
#